data_AF-E9HVN1-F1
#
_entry.id   AF-E9HVN1-F1
#
_cell.length_a   1.000
_cell.length_b   1.000
_cell.length_c   1.000
_cell.angle_alpha   90.00
_cell.angle_beta   90.00
_cell.angle_gamma   90.00
#
_symmetry.space_group_name_H-M   'P 1'
#
loop_
_entity.id
_entity.type
_entity.pdbx_description
1 polymer ?
#
loop_
_entity_poly.entity_id
_entity_poly.type
_entity_poly.pdbx_seq_one_letter_code
_entity_poly.pdbx_strand_id
1 'polypeptide(L)' 'VLIKNQKLCIPGPVQEKVIHLVHQGNQGVQKTKELIRIKVWFPGINKRVEQIIQNC' A
#
# COMPACT_ATOMS: atom_id res chain seq x y z
N VAL A 1 -15.51 -10.44 1.04
CA VAL A 1 -14.16 -10.05 0.55
C VAL A 1 -14.31 -9.55 -0.88
N LEU A 2 -13.78 -8.37 -1.21
CA LEU A 2 -13.84 -7.80 -2.56
C LEU A 2 -12.49 -7.95 -3.27
N ILE A 3 -12.49 -8.48 -4.48
CA ILE A 3 -11.29 -8.71 -5.30
C ILE A 3 -11.46 -8.00 -6.63
N LYS A 4 -10.42 -7.26 -7.06
CA LYS A 4 -10.35 -6.61 -8.37
C LYS A 4 -9.04 -6.99 -9.04
N ASN A 5 -9.10 -7.55 -10.25
CA ASN A 5 -7.93 -7.94 -11.02
C ASN A 5 -6.92 -8.77 -10.19
N GLN A 6 -7.42 -9.75 -9.44
CA GLN A 6 -6.62 -10.61 -8.55
C GLN A 6 -5.95 -9.89 -7.36
N LYS A 7 -6.42 -8.69 -7.01
CA LYS A 7 -5.93 -7.90 -5.87
C LYS A 7 -7.04 -7.69 -4.86
N LEU A 8 -6.69 -7.74 -3.58
CA LEU A 8 -7.62 -7.46 -2.50
C LEU A 8 -7.97 -5.97 -2.46
N CYS A 9 -9.26 -5.63 -2.52
CA CYS A 9 -9.71 -4.25 -2.35
C CYS A 9 -9.68 -3.85 -0.88
N ILE A 10 -8.90 -2.82 -0.54
CA ILE A 10 -8.65 -2.43 0.85
C ILE A 10 -9.52 -1.23 1.25
N PRO A 11 -10.37 -1.35 2.29
CA PRO A 11 -11.18 -0.25 2.77
C PRO A 11 -10.32 0.82 3.46
N GLY A 12 -10.75 2.08 3.35
CA GLY A 12 -10.03 3.27 3.85
C GLY A 12 -9.39 3.12 5.25
N PRO A 13 -10.15 2.68 6.28
CA PRO A 13 -9.65 2.61 7.65
C PRO A 13 -8.44 1.70 7.88
N VAL A 14 -8.16 0.74 6.99
CA VAL A 14 -7.06 -0.22 7.15
C VAL A 14 -5.92 -0.02 6.13
N GLN A 15 -6.03 0.94 5.21
CA GLN A 15 -5.01 1.20 4.19
C GLN A 15 -3.64 1.52 4.79
N GLU A 16 -3.61 2.32 5.85
CA GLU A 16 -2.38 2.73 6.53
C GLU A 16 -1.65 1.56 7.17
N LYS A 17 -2.39 0.71 7.91
CA LYS A 17 -1.85 -0.53 8.47
C LYS A 17 -1.25 -1.43 7.39
N VAL A 18 -1.92 -1.58 6.26
CA VAL A 18 -1.41 -2.37 5.12
C VAL A 18 -0.13 -1.76 4.55
N ILE A 19 -0.05 -0.43 4.42
CA ILE A 19 1.14 0.27 3.93
C ILE A 19 2.33 0.05 4.87
N HIS A 20 2.14 0.20 6.19
CA HIS A 20 3.20 -0.03 7.18
C HIS A 20 3.67 -1.49 7.20
N LEU A 21 2.77 -2.47 7.03
CA LEU A 21 3.15 -3.88 6.93
C LEU A 21 4.04 -4.14 5.70
N VAL A 22 3.76 -3.48 4.57
CA VAL A 22 4.61 -3.61 3.38
C VAL A 22 5.93 -2.88 3.54
N HIS A 23 5.96 -1.73 4.24
CA HIS A 23 7.15 -0.88 4.42
C HIS A 23 8.24 -1.48 5.34
N GLN A 24 8.05 -2.66 5.91
CA GLN A 24 9.04 -3.26 6.80
C GLN A 24 10.44 -3.35 6.15
N GLY A 25 11.48 -2.94 6.87
CA GLY A 25 12.89 -3.03 6.45
C GLY A 25 13.46 -1.83 5.68
N ASN A 26 12.89 -0.62 5.81
CA ASN A 26 13.42 0.64 5.26
C ASN A 26 13.73 0.61 3.75
N GLN A 27 13.03 -0.25 2.99
CA GLN A 27 13.19 -0.45 1.55
C GLN A 27 12.84 0.79 0.68
N GLY A 28 12.36 1.87 1.28
CA GLY A 28 12.01 3.12 0.63
C GLY A 28 10.64 3.13 -0.08
N VAL A 29 10.28 4.32 -0.59
CA VAL A 29 8.96 4.61 -1.19
C VAL A 29 8.71 3.82 -2.46
N GLN A 30 9.69 3.76 -3.38
CA GLN A 30 9.51 3.09 -4.67
C GLN A 30 9.25 1.60 -4.47
N LYS A 31 10.06 0.93 -3.63
CA LYS A 31 9.89 -0.50 -3.37
C LYS A 31 8.56 -0.81 -2.70
N THR A 32 8.14 0.04 -1.76
CA THR A 32 6.84 -0.12 -1.10
C THR A 32 5.68 -0.01 -2.09
N LYS A 33 5.73 0.93 -3.06
CA LYS A 33 4.73 1.03 -4.14
C LYS A 33 4.70 -0.22 -5.03
N GLU A 34 5.85 -0.78 -5.38
CA GLU A 34 5.91 -2.04 -6.13
C GLU A 34 5.21 -3.16 -5.39
N LEU A 35 5.62 -3.43 -4.15
CA LEU A 35 5.14 -4.57 -3.37
C LEU A 35 3.65 -4.48 -3.06
N ILE A 36 3.17 -3.30 -2.65
CA ILE A 36 1.76 -3.15 -2.27
C ILE A 36 0.83 -3.40 -3.47
N ARG A 37 1.23 -2.98 -4.68
CA ARG A 37 0.44 -3.16 -5.91
C ARG A 37 0.40 -4.61 -6.40
N ILE A 38 1.21 -5.51 -5.85
CA ILE A 38 1.16 -6.94 -6.16
C ILE A 38 -0.07 -7.59 -5.50
N LYS A 39 -0.37 -7.23 -4.25
CA LYS A 39 -1.36 -7.94 -3.43
C LYS A 39 -2.67 -7.18 -3.25
N VAL A 40 -2.64 -5.84 -3.30
CA VAL A 40 -3.81 -5.03 -2.95
C VAL A 40 -4.10 -3.91 -3.94
N TRP A 41 -5.33 -3.40 -3.87
CA TRP A 41 -5.80 -2.28 -4.68
C TRP A 41 -6.72 -1.34 -3.89
N PHE A 42 -6.55 -0.04 -4.10
CA PHE A 42 -7.50 1.02 -3.73
C PHE A 42 -7.18 2.31 -4.53
N PRO A 43 -8.15 3.22 -4.70
CA PRO A 43 -7.90 4.50 -5.38
C PRO A 43 -6.78 5.30 -4.70
N GLY A 44 -5.86 5.86 -5.49
CA GLY A 44 -4.80 6.72 -4.96
C GLY A 44 -3.67 6.00 -4.20
N ILE A 45 -3.52 4.67 -4.34
CA ILE A 45 -2.53 3.86 -3.60
C ILE A 45 -1.11 4.44 -3.59
N ASN A 46 -0.61 4.92 -4.73
CA ASN A 46 0.75 5.48 -4.81
C ASN A 46 0.89 6.77 -3.98
N LYS A 47 -0.11 7.66 -4.05
CA LYS A 47 -0.13 8.92 -3.30
C LYS A 47 -0.21 8.65 -1.79
N ARG A 48 -1.03 7.67 -1.38
CA ARG A 48 -1.14 7.28 0.02
C ARG A 48 0.17 6.69 0.56
N VAL A 49 0.86 5.89 -0.26
CA VAL A 49 2.20 5.36 0.08
C VAL A 49 3.22 6.47 0.25
N GLU A 50 3.28 7.44 -0.65
CA GLU A 50 4.16 8.62 -0.52
C GLU A 50 3.87 9.38 0.79
N GLN A 51 2.60 9.70 1.05
CA GLN A 51 2.19 10.46 2.24
C GLN A 51 2.59 9.80 3.56
N ILE A 52 2.52 8.47 3.63
CA ILE A 52 2.84 7.73 4.85
C ILE A 52 4.35 7.54 5.03
N ILE A 53 5.09 7.35 3.94
CA ILE A 53 6.50 6.88 4.02
C ILE A 53 7.51 8.01 3.82
N GLN A 54 7.12 9.16 3.27
CA GLN A 54 8.07 10.23 2.94
C GLN A 54 8.88 10.74 4.15
N ASN A 55 8.37 10.57 5.38
CA ASN A 55 9.02 11.00 6.62
C ASN A 55 9.39 9.83 7.55
N CYS A 56 9.47 8.60 7.01
CA CYS A 56 9.78 7.40 7.78
C CYS A 56 11.28 7.16 7.92
#